data_AF-A0A3S4I6V4-F1
#
_entry.id   AF-A0A3S4I6V4-F1
#
_cell.length_a   1.000
_cell.length_b   1.000
_cell.length_c   1.000
_cell.angle_alpha   90.00
_cell.angle_beta   90.00
_cell.angle_gamma   90.00
#
_symmetry.space_group_name_H-M   'P 1'
#
loop_
_entity.id
_entity.type
_entity.pdbx_description
1 polymer ?
#
loop_
_entity_poly.entity_id
_entity_poly.type
_entity_poly.pdbx_seq_one_letter_code
_entity_poly.pdbx_strand_id
1 'polypeptide(L)' 'MTVLIHVLGSDIPHHNQTVLRFFNDALAATSEHARVFMVAGQDAGLRESCPALSLSFYAGKKNAG' A
#
# COMPACT_ATOMS: atom_id res chain seq x y z
N MET A 1 0.07 2.02 -21.65
CA MET A 1 0.74 2.38 -20.38
C MET A 1 0.15 1.49 -19.30
N THR A 2 0.96 0.59 -18.74
CA THR A 2 0.56 -0.33 -17.68
C THR A 2 0.83 0.35 -16.33
N VAL A 3 -0.23 0.65 -15.58
CA VAL A 3 -0.11 1.13 -14.20
C VAL A 3 0.42 -0.03 -13.36
N LEU A 4 1.58 0.14 -12.73
CA LEU A 4 2.15 -0.86 -11.84
C LEU A 4 1.46 -0.76 -10.48
N ILE A 5 0.58 -1.71 -10.19
CA ILE A 5 -0.13 -1.76 -8.91
C ILE A 5 0.64 -2.72 -8.00
N HIS A 6 1.16 -2.20 -6.88
CA HIS A 6 1.78 -3.04 -5.86
C HIS A 6 0.71 -3.56 -4.90
N VAL A 7 0.56 -4.89 -4.85
CA VAL A 7 -0.44 -5.58 -4.02
C VAL A 7 0.24 -6.16 -2.79
N LEU A 8 -0.14 -5.68 -1.60
CA LEU A 8 0.31 -6.23 -0.33
C LEU A 8 -0.73 -7.24 0.17
N GLY A 9 -0.47 -8.53 -0.09
CA GLY A 9 -1.44 -9.62 0.12
C GLY A 9 -1.48 -10.24 1.51
N SER A 10 -0.64 -9.82 2.44
CA SER A 10 -0.59 -10.35 3.81
C SER A 10 -0.98 -9.29 4.82
N ASP A 11 -1.89 -9.62 5.74
CA ASP A 11 -2.34 -8.74 6.83
C ASP A 11 -1.31 -8.74 7.98
N ILE A 12 -0.10 -8.29 7.65
CA ILE A 12 1.00 -8.11 8.61
C ILE A 12 1.26 -6.59 8.71
N PRO A 13 0.66 -5.91 9.70
CA PRO A 13 0.63 -4.44 9.74
C PRO A 13 2.02 -3.80 9.68
N HIS A 14 2.99 -4.37 10.40
CA HIS A 14 4.36 -3.86 10.46
C HIS A 14 5.11 -4.02 9.13
N HIS A 15 4.85 -5.12 8.40
CA HIS A 15 5.46 -5.36 7.10
C HIS A 15 4.93 -4.35 6.07
N ASN A 16 3.61 -4.19 6.01
CA ASN A 16 2.96 -3.25 5.09
C ASN A 16 3.42 -1.82 5.36
N GLN A 17 3.59 -1.43 6.62
CA GLN A 17 4.12 -0.11 6.98
C GLN A 17 5.55 0.11 6.47
N THR A 18 6.43 -0.87 6.61
CA THR A 18 7.83 -0.75 6.19
C THR A 18 7.93 -0.61 4.67
N VAL A 19 7.17 -1.42 3.94
CA VAL A 19 7.15 -1.38 2.47
C VAL A 19 6.58 -0.06 1.98
N LEU A 20 5.39 0.34 2.48
CA LEU A 20 4.75 1.59 2.05
C LEU A 20 5.62 2.81 2.34
N ARG A 21 6.33 2.83 3.47
CA ARG A 21 7.25 3.93 3.78
C ARG A 21 8.43 4.00 2.81
N PHE A 22 9.02 2.86 2.45
CA PHE A 22 10.07 2.84 1.42
C PHE A 22 9.56 3.42 0.09
N PHE A 23 8.35 3.06 -0.34
CA PHE A 23 7.78 3.59 -1.57
C PHE A 23 7.44 5.08 -1.48
N ASN A 24 6.92 5.54 -0.34
CA ASN A 24 6.64 6.95 -0.07
C ASN A 24 7.92 7.79 -0.17
N ASP A 25 9.02 7.32 0.43
CA ASP A 25 10.24 8.10 0.56
C ASP A 25 11.16 7.98 -0.67
N ALA A 26 11.26 6.80 -1.28
CA ALA A 26 12.22 6.54 -2.37
C ALA A 26 11.62 6.61 -3.77
N LEU A 27 10.33 6.30 -3.95
CA LEU A 27 9.72 6.10 -5.27
C LEU A 27 8.63 7.10 -5.62
N ALA A 28 8.00 7.75 -4.65
CA ALA A 28 7.01 8.79 -4.94
C ALA A 28 7.60 9.99 -5.68
N ALA A 29 8.89 10.28 -5.47
CA ALA A 29 9.63 11.34 -6.16
C ALA A 29 10.05 10.97 -7.59
N THR A 30 10.07 9.68 -7.94
CA THR A 30 10.63 9.21 -9.22
C THR A 30 9.57 8.92 -10.28
N SER A 31 8.34 8.55 -9.89
CA SER A 31 7.28 8.26 -10.85
C SER A 31 5.88 8.47 -10.28
N GLU A 32 4.97 9.02 -11.08
CA GLU A 32 3.54 9.09 -10.77
C GLU A 32 2.86 7.73 -10.75
N HIS A 33 3.35 6.78 -11.54
CA HIS A 33 2.74 5.46 -11.68
C HIS A 33 3.10 4.52 -10.53
N ALA A 34 4.13 4.82 -9.75
CA ALA A 34 4.60 4.00 -8.62
C ALA A 34 3.88 4.29 -7.29
N ARG A 35 2.80 5.09 -7.32
CA ARG A 35 2.13 5.58 -6.10
C ARG A 35 0.86 4.83 -5.74
N VAL A 36 0.38 3.90 -6.56
CA VAL A 36 -0.91 3.23 -6.36
C VAL A 36 -0.71 1.86 -5.70
N PHE A 37 -1.26 1.70 -4.50
CA PHE A 37 -1.16 0.47 -3.71
C PHE A 37 -2.54 -0.08 -3.35
N MET A 38 -2.66 -1.40 -3.42
CA MET A 38 -3.79 -2.14 -2.87
C MET A 38 -3.29 -2.93 -1.66
N VAL A 39 -3.82 -2.60 -0.48
CA VAL A 39 -3.37 -3.14 0.81
C VAL A 39 -4.47 -4.03 1.37
N ALA A 40 -4.16 -5.30 1.63
CA ALA A 40 -5.03 -6.17 2.39
C ALA A 40 -4.95 -5.82 3.88
N GLY A 41 -6.08 -5.44 4.48
CA GLY A 41 -6.15 -5.02 5.89
C GLY A 41 -6.95 -3.73 6.09
N GLN A 42 -6.86 -3.17 7.29
CA GLN A 42 -7.48 -1.89 7.64
C GLN A 42 -6.46 -0.74 7.54
N ASP A 43 -6.96 0.49 7.37
CA ASP A 43 -6.12 1.68 7.43
C ASP A 43 -5.69 1.93 8.89
N ALA A 44 -4.50 1.44 9.24
CA ALA A 44 -3.90 1.57 10.57
C ALA A 44 -3.04 2.85 10.69
N GLY A 45 -3.50 3.97 10.12
CA GLY A 45 -2.72 5.22 10.03
C GLY A 45 -1.69 5.24 8.89
N LEU A 46 -1.82 4.32 7.93
CA LEU A 46 -0.91 4.20 6.80
C LEU A 46 -1.11 5.35 5.80
N ARG A 47 -2.35 5.82 5.61
CA ARG A 47 -2.62 7.03 4.79
C ARG A 47 -1.96 8.28 5.32
N GLU A 48 -2.03 8.49 6.64
CA GLU A 48 -1.43 9.66 7.27
C GLU A 48 0.11 9.57 7.25
N SER A 49 0.65 8.36 7.39
CA SER A 49 2.09 8.11 7.36
C SER A 49 2.70 8.19 5.96
N CYS A 50 1.92 7.95 4.91
CA CYS A 50 2.39 7.89 3.52
C CYS A 50 1.56 8.81 2.59
N PRO A 51 1.63 10.14 2.78
CA PRO A 51 0.79 11.09 2.04
C PRO A 51 1.11 11.17 0.55
N ALA A 52 2.30 10.71 0.13
CA ALA A 52 2.69 10.72 -1.27
C ALA A 52 2.14 9.51 -2.05
N LEU A 53 1.46 8.57 -1.37
CA LEU A 53 0.91 7.35 -1.95
C LEU A 53 -0.62 7.37 -1.99
N SER A 54 -1.17 6.75 -3.04
CA SER A 54 -2.59 6.46 -3.19
C SER A 54 -2.88 5.03 -2.71
N LEU A 55 -3.41 4.91 -1.49
CA LEU A 55 -3.67 3.63 -0.84
C LEU A 55 -5.15 3.23 -0.89
N SER A 56 -5.43 2.06 -1.45
CA SER A 56 -6.75 1.41 -1.42
C SER A 56 -6.71 0.19 -0.49
N PHE A 57 -7.53 0.20 0.55
CA PHE A 57 -7.60 -0.89 1.53
C PHE A 57 -8.73 -1.83 1.18
N TYR A 58 -8.42 -3.13 1.20
CA TYR A 58 -9.38 -4.19 0.98
C TYR A 58 -9.39 -5.05 2.23
N ALA A 59 -10.58 -5.41 2.71
CA ALA A 59 -10.70 -6.44 3.73
C ALA A 59 -9.95 -7.67 3.19
N GLY A 60 -8.85 -8.04 3.86
CA GLY A 60 -8.09 -9.23 3.52
C GLY A 60 -9.05 -10.41 3.42
N LYS A 61 -8.73 -11.37 2.56
CA LYS A 61 -9.55 -12.56 2.32
C LYS A 61 -9.86 -13.21 3.68
N LYS A 62 -11.01 -12.88 4.30
CA LYS A 62 -11.63 -13.75 5.28
C LYS A 62 -11.88 -15.01 4.50
N ASN A 63 -11.28 -16.13 4.92
CA ASN A 63 -11.72 -17.44 4.48
C ASN A 63 -13.24 -17.41 4.54
N ALA A 64 -13.89 -17.37 3.37
CA ALA A 64 -15.32 -17.58 3.28
C ALA A 64 -15.50 -19.01 3.80
N GLY A 65 -16.21 -19.12 4.93
CA GLY A 65 -16.53 -20.39 5.57
C GLY A 65 -17.34 -21.29 4.68
#